data_AF-A0A1Y6CBJ4-F1
#
_entry.id   AF-A0A1Y6CBJ4-F1
#
_cell.length_a   1.000
_cell.length_b   1.000
_cell.length_c   1.000
_cell.angle_alpha   90.00
_cell.angle_beta   90.00
_cell.angle_gamma   90.00
#
_symmetry.space_group_name_H-M   'P 1'
#
loop_
_entity.id
_entity.type
_entity.pdbx_description
1 polymer ?
#
loop_
_entity_poly.entity_id
_entity_poly.type
_entity_poly.pdbx_seq_one_letter_code
_entity_poly.pdbx_strand_id
1 'polypeptide(L)'
;MLKQTPIALAVLCFSFSSALFAGENKQAVEDSLPKKTSTALSDISEDVLSKLQKHSPGFIPEEVEAESKHGNRYMDIEGKLPDGSEIEFDMLLDKGEWRIVEVQRDISLEETPKTVLAELKKGAANFKVDRIIESDQGDGVIIYEFFTIPDKGERIKREVKLQAGKAEFLEKEWQH
;
A
#
# COMPACT_ATOMS: atom_id res chain seq x y z
N MET A 1 32.15 25.88 -76.45
CA MET A 1 30.84 25.44 -76.99
C MET A 1 30.02 24.94 -75.80
N LEU A 2 29.33 25.83 -75.07
CA LEU A 2 27.93 26.25 -75.24
C LEU A 2 26.90 25.11 -75.04
N LYS A 3 26.25 25.13 -73.87
CA LYS A 3 24.79 25.17 -73.61
C LYS A 3 24.60 25.21 -72.07
N GLN A 4 24.34 26.38 -71.46
CA GLN A 4 23.01 26.94 -71.11
C GLN A 4 22.20 26.00 -70.16
N THR A 5 22.20 26.21 -68.81
CA THR A 5 21.32 27.06 -67.93
C THR A 5 19.86 26.54 -67.83
N PRO A 6 19.03 26.80 -66.76
CA PRO A 6 19.18 27.75 -65.62
C PRO A 6 18.61 27.33 -64.22
N ILE A 7 18.73 28.23 -63.20
CA ILE A 7 17.79 28.61 -62.09
C ILE A 7 17.27 27.50 -61.13
N ALA A 8 16.99 27.66 -59.84
CA ALA A 8 17.27 28.56 -58.71
C ALA A 8 16.42 27.98 -57.53
N LEU A 9 16.64 28.53 -56.33
CA LEU A 9 15.67 28.62 -55.24
C LEU A 9 15.52 27.41 -54.29
N ALA A 10 16.14 27.56 -53.12
CA ALA A 10 15.76 26.90 -51.90
C ALA A 10 14.39 27.43 -51.43
N VAL A 11 13.45 26.53 -51.16
CA VAL A 11 12.34 26.74 -50.22
C VAL A 11 12.18 25.47 -49.39
N LEU A 12 12.38 25.63 -48.10
CA LEU A 12 12.07 24.69 -47.04
C LEU A 12 10.54 24.63 -46.87
N CYS A 13 9.93 23.47 -47.11
CA CYS A 13 8.55 23.19 -46.69
C CYS A 13 8.52 21.91 -45.86
N PHE A 14 8.40 22.09 -44.54
CA PHE A 14 7.98 21.05 -43.61
C PHE A 14 6.60 20.55 -44.04
N SER A 15 6.53 19.26 -44.39
CA SER A 15 5.26 18.56 -44.58
C SER A 15 5.05 17.65 -43.36
N PHE A 16 4.33 18.14 -42.35
CA PHE A 16 3.73 17.28 -41.33
C PHE A 16 2.61 16.49 -42.01
N SER A 17 2.77 15.16 -42.13
CA SER A 17 1.64 14.26 -42.38
C SER A 17 1.29 13.56 -41.08
N SER A 18 0.07 13.83 -40.63
CA SER A 18 -0.58 13.23 -39.47
C SER A 18 -0.83 11.74 -39.71
N ALA A 19 -0.25 10.89 -38.88
CA ALA A 19 -0.74 9.54 -38.65
C ALA A 19 -1.18 9.44 -37.18
N LEU A 20 -2.48 9.63 -36.97
CA LEU A 20 -3.19 9.05 -35.82
C LEU A 20 -3.22 7.54 -36.02
N PHE A 21 -2.75 6.77 -35.04
CA PHE A 21 -3.57 5.78 -34.33
C PHE A 21 -2.78 5.17 -33.17
N ALA A 22 -3.33 5.39 -31.97
CA ALA A 22 -3.35 4.49 -30.82
C ALA A 22 -2.02 3.84 -30.41
N GLY A 23 -1.17 4.60 -29.74
CA GLY A 23 -0.33 4.03 -28.69
C GLY A 23 -1.24 3.65 -27.52
N GLU A 24 -1.52 2.37 -27.36
CA GLU A 24 -2.14 1.83 -26.15
C GLU A 24 -1.14 2.05 -24.99
N ASN A 25 -1.38 3.12 -24.25
CA ASN A 25 -0.56 3.56 -23.14
C ASN A 25 -0.60 2.48 -22.04
N LYS A 26 0.41 1.62 -22.01
CA LYS A 26 0.65 0.64 -20.93
C LYS A 26 1.19 1.34 -19.68
N GLN A 27 0.47 2.35 -19.19
CA GLN A 27 0.77 3.06 -17.96
C GLN A 27 -0.53 3.49 -17.32
N ALA A 28 -1.30 2.51 -16.83
CA ALA A 28 -2.53 2.76 -16.09
C ALA A 28 -2.98 1.52 -15.30
N VAL A 29 -2.10 0.95 -14.46
CA VAL A 29 -2.54 0.08 -13.35
C VAL A 29 -1.64 0.19 -12.11
N GLU A 30 -0.44 0.79 -12.20
CA GLU A 30 0.54 0.77 -11.10
C GLU A 30 0.50 2.00 -10.16
N ASP A 31 -0.44 2.94 -10.35
CA ASP A 31 -0.42 4.26 -9.68
C ASP A 31 -1.76 4.59 -8.99
N SER A 32 -2.52 3.58 -8.55
CA SER A 32 -3.86 3.79 -7.99
C SER A 32 -3.93 3.93 -6.47
N LEU A 33 -2.80 3.76 -5.77
CA LEU A 33 -2.71 4.13 -4.36
C LEU A 33 -2.34 5.62 -4.26
N PRO A 34 -3.12 6.42 -3.53
CA PRO A 34 -2.75 7.80 -3.24
C PRO A 34 -1.39 7.82 -2.53
N LYS A 35 -0.58 8.82 -2.86
CA LYS A 35 0.80 8.87 -2.40
C LYS A 35 0.84 9.33 -0.94
N LYS A 36 1.19 8.42 -0.02
CA LYS A 36 1.55 8.75 1.36
C LYS A 36 2.73 9.73 1.37
N THR A 37 2.71 10.68 2.29
CA THR A 37 3.79 11.65 2.48
C THR A 37 4.28 11.59 3.92
N SER A 38 5.57 11.31 4.10
CA SER A 38 6.22 11.40 5.42
C SER A 38 6.08 12.81 6.00
N THR A 39 5.73 12.88 7.28
CA THR A 39 5.49 14.12 8.05
C THR A 39 6.33 14.14 9.33
N ALA A 40 6.33 15.25 10.07
CA ALA A 40 7.13 15.33 11.28
C ALA A 40 6.40 14.65 12.44
N LEU A 41 7.11 13.95 13.33
CA LEU A 41 6.53 13.40 14.57
C LEU A 41 5.84 14.47 15.43
N SER A 42 6.28 15.73 15.35
CA SER A 42 5.63 16.87 16.02
C SER A 42 4.24 17.21 15.47
N ASP A 43 3.86 16.66 14.32
CA ASP A 43 2.53 16.82 13.72
C ASP A 43 1.49 15.88 14.36
N ILE A 44 1.94 14.88 15.13
CA ILE A 44 1.07 14.02 15.94
C ILE A 44 0.53 14.83 17.11
N SER A 45 -0.79 15.02 17.18
CA SER A 45 -1.41 15.77 18.27
C SER A 45 -1.35 15.01 19.60
N GLU A 46 -1.43 15.74 20.72
CA GLU A 46 -1.49 15.12 22.05
C GLU A 46 -2.70 14.18 22.22
N ASP A 47 -3.84 14.52 21.61
CA ASP A 47 -5.04 13.67 21.60
C ASP A 47 -4.79 12.34 20.86
N VAL A 48 -4.11 12.40 19.71
CA VAL A 48 -3.72 11.20 18.97
C VAL A 48 -2.77 10.35 19.81
N LEU A 49 -1.69 10.95 20.33
CA LEU A 49 -0.71 10.22 21.13
C LEU A 49 -1.37 9.57 22.36
N SER A 50 -2.30 10.26 23.01
CA SER A 50 -3.08 9.73 24.13
C SER A 50 -3.94 8.53 23.74
N LYS A 51 -4.58 8.56 22.55
CA LYS A 51 -5.34 7.40 22.03
C LYS A 51 -4.44 6.21 21.78
N LEU A 52 -3.28 6.42 21.14
CA LEU A 52 -2.32 5.36 20.86
C LEU A 52 -1.77 4.75 22.16
N GLN A 53 -1.40 5.57 23.15
CA GLN A 53 -0.96 5.10 24.47
C GLN A 53 -2.03 4.35 25.23
N LYS A 54 -3.30 4.75 25.09
CA LYS A 54 -4.43 4.05 25.72
C LYS A 54 -4.65 2.69 25.09
N HIS A 55 -4.49 2.58 23.77
CA HIS A 55 -4.59 1.32 23.05
C HIS A 55 -3.40 0.40 23.36
N SER A 56 -2.18 0.92 23.22
CA SER A 56 -0.92 0.21 23.37
C SER A 56 -0.01 0.97 24.35
N PRO A 57 -0.12 0.67 25.66
CA PRO A 57 0.66 1.36 26.69
C PRO A 57 2.16 1.26 26.48
N GLY A 58 2.84 2.41 26.48
CA GLY A 58 4.28 2.50 26.29
C GLY A 58 4.74 2.46 24.83
N PHE A 59 3.82 2.57 23.87
CA PHE A 59 4.15 2.79 22.46
C PHE A 59 5.03 4.04 22.28
N ILE A 60 6.00 3.99 21.36
CA ILE A 60 6.86 5.12 21.02
C ILE A 60 6.80 5.31 19.50
N PRO A 61 6.24 6.42 18.98
CA PRO A 61 6.19 6.67 17.54
C PRO A 61 7.59 6.96 17.00
N GLU A 62 7.92 6.38 15.85
CA GLU A 62 9.20 6.55 15.16
C GLU A 62 9.01 7.16 13.76
N GLU A 63 7.89 6.86 13.09
CA GLU A 63 7.53 7.42 11.79
C GLU A 63 6.06 7.84 11.74
N VAL A 64 5.76 8.83 10.91
CA VAL A 64 4.38 9.23 10.62
C VAL A 64 4.24 9.62 9.14
N GLU A 65 3.34 8.94 8.46
CA GLU A 65 2.93 9.28 7.10
C GLU A 65 1.50 9.79 7.09
N ALA A 66 1.18 10.68 6.14
CA ALA A 66 -0.16 11.20 5.97
C ALA A 66 -0.62 11.04 4.51
N GLU A 67 -1.90 10.75 4.35
CA GLU A 67 -2.55 10.55 3.06
C GLU A 67 -3.90 11.26 3.03
N SER A 68 -4.33 11.72 1.85
CA SER A 68 -5.70 12.16 1.64
C SER A 68 -6.29 11.45 0.44
N LYS A 69 -7.35 10.67 0.66
CA LYS A 69 -7.98 9.84 -0.37
C LYS A 69 -9.47 9.78 -0.19
N HIS A 70 -10.20 9.83 -1.32
CA HIS A 70 -11.67 9.77 -1.34
C HIS A 70 -12.38 10.79 -0.42
N GLY A 71 -11.76 11.96 -0.17
CA GLY A 71 -12.30 12.98 0.73
C GLY A 71 -12.00 12.74 2.22
N ASN A 72 -11.31 11.66 2.54
CA ASN A 72 -10.86 11.32 3.89
C ASN A 72 -9.38 11.69 4.06
N ARG A 73 -8.97 11.95 5.30
CA ARG A 73 -7.58 12.15 5.69
C ARG A 73 -7.15 11.00 6.59
N TYR A 74 -6.04 10.37 6.23
CA TYR A 74 -5.43 9.28 6.96
C TYR A 74 -4.08 9.71 7.52
N MET A 75 -3.65 9.02 8.56
CA MET A 75 -2.35 9.17 9.17
C MET A 75 -1.92 7.82 9.70
N ASP A 76 -0.75 7.37 9.26
CA ASP A 76 -0.23 6.06 9.58
C ASP A 76 0.98 6.29 10.47
N ILE A 77 0.92 5.73 11.68
CA ILE A 77 1.91 5.99 12.73
C ILE A 77 2.58 4.67 13.08
N GLU A 78 3.83 4.53 12.66
CA GLU A 78 4.68 3.39 12.95
C GLU A 78 5.59 3.69 14.15
N GLY A 79 5.87 2.67 14.94
CA GLY A 79 6.82 2.78 16.04
C GLY A 79 6.99 1.47 16.79
N LYS A 80 7.42 1.56 18.04
CA LYS A 80 7.78 0.39 18.85
C LYS A 80 6.98 0.27 20.14
N LEU A 81 6.73 -0.97 20.54
CA LEU A 81 6.26 -1.33 21.87
C LEU A 81 7.42 -1.46 22.88
N PRO A 82 7.16 -1.51 24.20
CA PRO A 82 8.21 -1.63 25.22
C PRO A 82 9.12 -2.87 25.10
N ASP A 83 8.65 -3.93 24.46
CA ASP A 83 9.43 -5.14 24.19
C ASP A 83 10.30 -5.04 22.92
N GLY A 84 10.22 -3.92 22.20
CA GLY A 84 10.96 -3.63 20.98
C GLY A 84 10.27 -4.10 19.71
N SER A 85 9.10 -4.74 19.79
CA SER A 85 8.31 -5.11 18.59
C SER A 85 7.77 -3.87 17.88
N GLU A 86 7.72 -3.94 16.55
CA GLU A 86 7.15 -2.90 15.68
C GLU A 86 5.62 -3.02 15.61
N ILE A 87 4.95 -1.88 15.53
CA ILE A 87 3.50 -1.76 15.41
C ILE A 87 3.15 -0.50 14.61
N GLU A 88 2.15 -0.60 13.74
CA GLU A 88 1.63 0.50 12.94
C GLU A 88 0.14 0.72 13.27
N PHE A 89 -0.27 1.98 13.29
CA PHE A 89 -1.66 2.40 13.48
C PHE A 89 -2.11 3.24 12.29
N ASP A 90 -3.10 2.76 11.54
CA ASP A 90 -3.79 3.61 10.57
C ASP A 90 -4.89 4.38 11.29
N MET A 91 -4.87 5.69 11.10
CA MET A 91 -5.83 6.59 11.70
C MET A 91 -6.65 7.29 10.63
N LEU A 92 -7.96 7.34 10.83
CA LEU A 92 -8.89 8.12 10.01
C LEU A 92 -9.36 9.34 10.78
N LEU A 93 -9.33 10.51 10.14
CA LEU A 93 -9.98 11.71 10.63
C LEU A 93 -11.47 11.69 10.29
N ASP A 94 -12.32 11.34 11.27
CA ASP A 94 -13.78 11.36 11.14
C ASP A 94 -14.38 12.50 11.97
N LYS A 95 -15.09 13.43 11.31
CA LYS A 95 -15.77 14.58 11.95
C LYS A 95 -14.86 15.41 12.87
N GLY A 96 -13.58 15.54 12.51
CA GLY A 96 -12.59 16.29 13.27
C GLY A 96 -11.92 15.51 14.40
N GLU A 97 -12.25 14.22 14.58
CA GLU A 97 -11.63 13.34 15.57
C GLU A 97 -10.86 12.22 14.88
N TRP A 98 -9.63 11.97 15.33
CA TRP A 98 -8.85 10.83 14.88
C TRP A 98 -9.33 9.54 15.54
N ARG A 99 -9.45 8.49 14.73
CA ARG A 99 -9.82 7.14 15.15
C ARG A 99 -8.83 6.15 14.58
N ILE A 100 -8.40 5.20 15.41
CA ILE A 100 -7.68 4.02 14.95
C ILE A 100 -8.68 3.19 14.13
N VAL A 101 -8.36 2.95 12.87
CA VAL A 101 -9.14 2.11 11.96
C VAL A 101 -8.42 0.81 11.63
N GLU A 102 -7.11 0.77 11.85
CA GLU A 102 -6.31 -0.44 11.69
C GLU A 102 -5.15 -0.47 12.68
N VAL A 103 -4.79 -1.67 13.12
CA VAL A 103 -3.55 -1.94 13.86
C VAL A 103 -2.82 -3.06 13.15
N GLN A 104 -1.59 -2.81 12.71
CA GLN A 104 -0.77 -3.79 12.02
C GLN A 104 0.45 -4.16 12.84
N ARG A 105 0.83 -5.43 12.80
CA ARG A 105 2.11 -5.91 13.34
C ARG A 105 2.68 -7.04 12.50
N ASP A 106 3.99 -7.11 12.43
CA ASP A 106 4.69 -8.29 11.95
C ASP A 106 4.53 -9.45 12.94
N ILE A 107 4.22 -10.63 12.40
CA ILE A 107 4.10 -11.85 13.21
C ILE A 107 4.90 -13.00 12.61
N SER A 108 5.29 -13.92 13.48
CA SER A 108 5.89 -15.18 13.07
C SER A 108 4.87 -16.19 12.54
N LEU A 109 5.37 -17.24 11.88
CA LEU A 109 4.54 -18.36 11.44
C LEU A 109 3.90 -19.09 12.64
N GLU A 110 4.62 -19.14 13.77
CA GLU A 110 4.19 -19.75 15.02
C GLU A 110 3.03 -19.01 15.68
N GLU A 111 2.98 -17.69 15.54
CA GLU A 111 1.89 -16.84 16.03
C GLU A 111 0.66 -16.89 15.12
N THR A 112 0.82 -17.28 13.84
CA THR A 112 -0.28 -17.26 12.88
C THR A 112 -1.30 -18.37 13.18
N PRO A 113 -2.62 -18.08 13.22
CA PRO A 113 -3.63 -19.10 13.51
C PRO A 113 -3.61 -20.26 12.51
N LYS A 114 -3.72 -21.50 13.02
CA LYS A 114 -3.70 -22.71 12.19
C LYS A 114 -4.79 -22.74 11.13
N THR A 115 -5.97 -22.18 11.43
CA THR A 115 -7.08 -22.07 10.48
C THR A 115 -6.74 -21.14 9.31
N VAL A 116 -6.04 -20.04 9.58
CA VAL A 116 -5.57 -19.08 8.58
C VAL A 116 -4.52 -19.73 7.67
N LEU A 117 -3.52 -20.41 8.26
CA LEU A 117 -2.51 -21.14 7.50
C LEU A 117 -3.11 -22.26 6.63
N ALA A 118 -4.17 -22.92 7.11
CA ALA A 118 -4.87 -23.94 6.34
C ALA A 118 -5.59 -23.35 5.12
N GLU A 119 -6.23 -22.19 5.26
CA GLU A 119 -6.88 -21.50 4.13
C GLU A 119 -5.86 -20.95 3.13
N LEU A 120 -4.74 -20.37 3.61
CA LEU A 120 -3.62 -19.97 2.73
C LEU A 120 -3.16 -21.16 1.88
N LYS A 121 -2.95 -22.33 2.50
CA LYS A 121 -2.51 -23.54 1.78
C LYS A 121 -3.56 -24.05 0.79
N LYS A 122 -4.85 -23.88 1.05
CA LYS A 122 -5.91 -24.27 0.10
C LYS A 122 -5.94 -23.33 -1.11
N GLY A 123 -5.87 -22.02 -0.88
CA GLY A 123 -5.88 -21.02 -1.95
C GLY A 123 -4.56 -20.92 -2.72
N ALA A 124 -3.44 -21.24 -2.08
CA ALA A 124 -2.10 -21.10 -2.63
C ALA A 124 -1.13 -22.17 -2.07
N ALA A 125 -1.32 -23.42 -2.47
CA ALA A 125 -0.63 -24.61 -1.92
C ALA A 125 0.91 -24.58 -1.91
N ASN A 126 1.53 -23.79 -2.80
CA ASN A 126 2.99 -23.67 -2.93
C ASN A 126 3.50 -22.25 -2.60
N PHE A 127 2.70 -21.45 -1.90
CA PHE A 127 3.10 -20.09 -1.53
C PHE A 127 4.22 -20.13 -0.49
N LYS A 128 5.33 -19.44 -0.78
CA LYS A 128 6.44 -19.26 0.16
C LYS A 128 6.17 -18.02 0.99
N VAL A 129 6.17 -18.17 2.31
CA VAL A 129 5.94 -17.06 3.23
C VAL A 129 7.29 -16.55 3.73
N ASP A 130 7.60 -15.29 3.44
CA ASP A 130 8.81 -14.59 3.89
C ASP A 130 8.49 -13.53 4.97
N ARG A 131 7.30 -12.94 4.95
CA ARG A 131 6.78 -11.98 5.95
C ARG A 131 5.29 -12.21 6.15
N ILE A 132 4.80 -12.02 7.37
CA ILE A 132 3.38 -12.09 7.73
C ILE A 132 3.03 -10.82 8.48
N ILE A 133 2.02 -10.10 8.02
CA ILE A 133 1.41 -8.98 8.76
C ILE A 133 0.05 -9.46 9.27
N GLU A 134 -0.18 -9.26 10.56
CA GLU A 134 -1.52 -9.32 11.16
C GLU A 134 -2.08 -7.91 11.20
N SER A 135 -3.20 -7.70 10.52
CA SER A 135 -3.90 -6.43 10.42
C SER A 135 -5.27 -6.54 11.08
N ASP A 136 -5.44 -5.94 12.27
CA ASP A 136 -6.71 -5.86 12.99
C ASP A 136 -7.47 -4.62 12.54
N GLN A 137 -8.65 -4.83 11.94
CA GLN A 137 -9.51 -3.78 11.39
C GLN A 137 -10.39 -3.10 12.46
N GLY A 138 -10.28 -3.52 13.73
CA GLY A 138 -11.01 -2.94 14.87
C GLY A 138 -12.50 -3.31 14.95
N ASP A 139 -13.03 -4.06 13.98
CA ASP A 139 -14.45 -4.48 13.90
C ASP A 139 -14.63 -6.01 14.04
N GLY A 140 -13.57 -6.70 14.49
CA GLY A 140 -13.52 -8.15 14.61
C GLY A 140 -13.16 -8.88 13.31
N VAL A 141 -12.85 -8.15 12.24
CA VAL A 141 -12.11 -8.65 11.08
C VAL A 141 -10.61 -8.52 11.33
N ILE A 142 -9.88 -9.59 11.05
CA ILE A 142 -8.41 -9.57 10.98
C ILE A 142 -8.02 -10.02 9.58
N ILE A 143 -7.16 -9.25 8.92
CA ILE A 143 -6.56 -9.60 7.64
C ILE A 143 -5.13 -10.06 7.90
N TYR A 144 -4.82 -11.28 7.47
CA TYR A 144 -3.45 -11.79 7.48
C TYR A 144 -2.87 -11.62 6.08
N GLU A 145 -1.84 -10.78 5.96
CA GLU A 145 -1.12 -10.55 4.71
C GLU A 145 0.17 -11.37 4.68
N PHE A 146 0.27 -12.25 3.69
CA PHE A 146 1.42 -13.11 3.47
C PHE A 146 2.20 -12.62 2.26
N PHE A 147 3.49 -12.39 2.46
CA PHE A 147 4.36 -11.91 1.40
C PHE A 147 5.42 -12.94 1.02
N THR A 148 5.64 -13.08 -0.28
CA THR A 148 6.89 -13.64 -0.83
C THR A 148 7.76 -12.48 -1.31
N ILE A 149 9.01 -12.46 -0.88
CA ILE A 149 10.02 -11.48 -1.29
C ILE A 149 11.05 -12.21 -2.16
N PRO A 150 10.86 -12.25 -3.49
CA PRO A 150 11.81 -12.93 -4.37
C PRO A 150 13.10 -12.11 -4.52
N ASP A 151 14.23 -12.79 -4.81
CA ASP A 151 15.50 -12.12 -5.11
C ASP A 151 15.41 -11.18 -6.33
N LYS A 152 14.48 -11.47 -7.26
CA LYS A 152 14.18 -10.69 -8.45
C LYS A 152 12.68 -10.72 -8.75
N GLY A 153 12.13 -9.58 -9.14
CA GLY A 153 10.71 -9.43 -9.47
C GLY A 153 9.92 -8.75 -8.37
N GLU A 154 8.61 -8.65 -8.58
CA GLU A 154 7.69 -8.00 -7.65
C GLU A 154 7.42 -8.88 -6.43
N ARG A 155 7.21 -8.23 -5.29
CA ARG A 155 6.70 -8.88 -4.08
C ARG A 155 5.31 -9.45 -4.38
N ILE A 156 5.07 -10.69 -3.98
CA ILE A 156 3.76 -11.32 -4.14
C ILE A 156 3.04 -11.26 -2.80
N LYS A 157 1.81 -10.70 -2.78
CA LYS A 157 0.92 -10.70 -1.62
C LYS A 157 -0.21 -11.72 -1.77
N ARG A 158 -0.56 -12.37 -0.66
CA ARG A 158 -1.77 -13.21 -0.49
C ARG A 158 -2.42 -12.88 0.84
N GLU A 159 -3.74 -12.92 0.88
CA GLU A 159 -4.48 -12.51 2.06
C GLU A 159 -5.45 -13.59 2.51
N VAL A 160 -5.58 -13.71 3.83
CA VAL A 160 -6.60 -14.54 4.46
C VAL A 160 -7.31 -13.68 5.49
N LYS A 161 -8.63 -13.55 5.32
CA LYS A 161 -9.50 -12.91 6.29
C LYS A 161 -9.84 -13.90 7.40
N LEU A 162 -9.82 -13.43 8.65
CA LEU A 162 -10.36 -14.13 9.81
C LEU A 162 -11.47 -13.27 10.42
N GLN A 163 -12.67 -13.83 10.56
CA GLN A 163 -13.79 -13.16 11.23
C GLN A 163 -14.65 -14.20 11.96
N ALA A 164 -14.98 -13.92 13.22
CA ALA A 164 -15.78 -14.83 14.05
C ALA A 164 -15.25 -16.29 14.05
N GLY A 165 -13.92 -16.45 14.07
CA GLY A 165 -13.24 -17.75 14.06
C GLY A 165 -13.23 -18.48 12.70
N LYS A 166 -13.82 -17.90 11.66
CA LYS A 166 -13.81 -18.45 10.31
C LYS A 166 -12.73 -17.76 9.46
N ALA A 167 -11.80 -18.55 8.93
CA ALA A 167 -10.81 -18.09 7.98
C ALA A 167 -11.34 -18.23 6.53
N GLU A 168 -10.96 -17.30 5.66
CA GLU A 168 -11.31 -17.28 4.24
C GLU A 168 -10.13 -16.71 3.43
N PHE A 169 -9.64 -17.47 2.46
CA PHE A 169 -8.65 -16.98 1.51
C PHE A 169 -9.29 -15.95 0.56
N LEU A 170 -8.64 -14.80 0.39
CA LEU A 170 -9.13 -13.74 -0.46
C LEU A 170 -8.53 -13.83 -1.87
N GLU A 171 -9.38 -13.88 -2.89
CA GLU A 171 -8.96 -13.83 -4.30
C GLU A 171 -8.57 -12.42 -4.76
N LYS A 172 -8.99 -11.41 -3.99
CA LYS A 172 -8.71 -9.99 -4.22
C LYS A 172 -8.25 -9.37 -2.92
N GLU A 173 -7.39 -8.37 -3.03
CA GLU A 173 -6.92 -7.57 -1.91
C GLU A 173 -8.09 -6.94 -1.15
N TRP A 174 -8.02 -7.00 0.17
CA TRP A 174 -8.93 -6.34 1.08
C TRP A 174 -8.99 -4.85 0.77
N GLN A 175 -10.18 -4.27 0.91
CA GLN A 175 -10.39 -2.85 0.65
C GLN A 175 -10.78 -2.20 1.97
N HIS A 176 -9.95 -1.28 2.44
CA HIS A 176 -10.15 -0.47 3.65
C HIS A 176 -11.31 0.54 3.46
#